data_AF-A0A2V6UVP5-F1
#
_entry.id   AF-A0A2V6UVP5-F1
#
_cell.length_a   1.000
_cell.length_b   1.000
_cell.length_c   1.000
_cell.angle_alpha   90.00
_cell.angle_beta   90.00
_cell.angle_gamma   90.00
#
_symmetry.space_group_name_H-M   'P 1'
#
loop_
_entity.id
_entity.type
_entity.pdbx_description
1 polymer ?
#
loop_
_entity_poly.entity_id
_entity_poly.type
_entity_poly.pdbx_seq_one_letter_code
_entity_poly.pdbx_strand_id
1 'polypeptide(L)'
;AAAHFPVGDLDKDEVRAHARRLGLVTADKPESQEICFVPDDDYRGFLRRRDPDMFRPGPIVDGEGRVLGTHAGIAGYTVGQRRGLGVGQGRALYVTEIDAG
;
A
#
# COMPACT_ATOMS: atom_id res chain seq x y z
N ALA A 1 4.61 -26.86 17.42
CA ALA A 1 5.45 -25.71 17.82
C ALA A 1 4.55 -24.50 18.00
N ALA A 2 4.71 -23.73 19.08
CA ALA A 2 3.96 -22.49 19.32
C ALA A 2 4.83 -21.28 18.97
N ALA A 3 4.21 -20.19 18.51
CA ALA A 3 4.90 -18.93 18.26
C ALA A 3 5.22 -18.21 19.57
N HIS A 4 6.38 -17.54 19.63
CA HIS A 4 6.80 -16.71 20.76
C HIS A 4 7.14 -15.30 20.26
N PHE A 5 6.65 -14.27 20.95
CA PHE A 5 6.80 -12.86 20.57
C PHE A 5 7.66 -12.10 21.59
N PRO A 6 8.99 -12.25 21.56
CA PRO A 6 9.89 -11.81 22.65
C PRO A 6 9.99 -10.29 22.86
N VAL A 7 9.43 -9.50 21.96
CA VAL A 7 9.39 -8.02 22.04
C VAL A 7 7.96 -7.49 22.14
N GLY A 8 6.96 -8.37 22.30
CA GLY A 8 5.55 -7.98 22.24
C GLY A 8 5.09 -7.05 23.36
N ASP A 9 5.74 -7.12 24.52
CA ASP A 9 5.44 -6.27 25.68
C ASP A 9 6.29 -5.00 25.75
N LEU A 10 7.23 -4.82 24.80
CA LEU A 10 8.13 -3.68 24.75
C LEU A 10 7.62 -2.65 23.75
N ASP A 11 7.78 -1.37 24.09
CA ASP A 11 7.65 -0.33 23.09
C ASP A 11 8.87 -0.28 22.15
N LYS A 12 8.74 0.52 21.11
CA LYS A 12 9.73 0.63 20.04
C LYS A 12 11.05 1.24 20.52
N ASP A 13 10.98 2.17 21.46
CA ASP A 13 12.15 2.85 22.00
C ASP A 13 12.93 1.94 22.94
N GLU A 14 12.22 1.14 23.75
CA GLU A 14 12.77 0.08 24.58
C GLU A 14 13.51 -0.97 23.73
N VAL A 15 12.86 -1.47 22.67
CA VAL A 15 13.49 -2.42 21.73
C VAL A 15 14.79 -1.85 21.14
N ARG A 16 14.78 -0.59 20.71
CA ARG A 16 15.98 0.07 20.18
C ARG A 16 17.06 0.27 21.25
N ALA A 17 16.68 0.61 22.48
CA ALA A 17 17.62 0.74 23.59
C ALA A 17 18.30 -0.60 23.92
N HIS A 18 17.55 -1.71 23.93
CA HIS A 18 18.10 -3.05 24.08
C HIS A 18 19.07 -3.40 22.95
N ALA A 19 18.71 -3.11 21.69
CA ALA A 19 19.57 -3.37 20.54
C ALA A 19 20.90 -2.60 20.62
N ARG A 20 20.87 -1.31 21.01
CA ARG A 20 22.08 -0.50 21.24
C ARG A 20 22.93 -1.04 22.38
N ARG A 21 22.31 -1.37 23.52
CA ARG A 21 22.99 -1.94 24.70
C ARG A 21 23.71 -3.25 24.37
N LEU A 22 23.13 -4.05 23.48
CA LEU A 22 23.70 -5.33 23.02
C LEU A 22 24.70 -5.17 21.85
N GLY A 23 24.91 -3.95 21.34
CA GLY A 23 25.82 -3.70 20.22
C GLY A 23 25.35 -4.31 18.90
N LEU A 24 24.03 -4.45 18.69
CA LEU A 24 23.49 -5.03 17.46
C LEU A 24 23.69 -4.08 16.27
N VAL A 25 24.19 -4.61 15.16
CA VAL A 25 24.40 -3.84 13.91
C VAL A 25 23.11 -3.24 13.34
N THR A 26 21.95 -3.76 13.74
CA THR A 26 20.63 -3.31 13.32
C THR A 26 20.01 -2.26 14.24
N ALA A 27 20.68 -1.88 15.32
CA ALA A 27 20.11 -1.01 16.37
C ALA A 27 19.56 0.33 15.82
N ASP A 28 20.28 0.91 14.86
CA ASP A 28 19.92 2.18 14.21
C ASP A 28 19.48 2.00 12.74
N LYS A 29 19.29 0.75 12.30
CA LYS A 29 18.78 0.47 10.95
C LYS A 29 17.37 1.09 10.83
N PRO A 30 17.08 1.84 9.74
CA PRO A 30 15.72 2.24 9.41
C PRO A 30 14.83 1.02 9.26
N GLU A 31 13.59 1.12 9.68
CA GLU A 31 12.66 0.02 9.51
C GLU A 31 12.30 -0.15 8.04
N SER A 32 12.08 -1.40 7.65
CA SER A 32 11.46 -1.69 6.37
C SER A 32 10.12 -0.96 6.30
N GLN A 33 9.99 -0.13 5.28
CA GLN A 33 8.71 0.43 4.86
C GLN A 33 8.21 -0.41 3.69
N GLU A 34 6.90 -0.34 3.42
CA GLU A 34 6.27 -1.04 2.29
C GLU A 34 6.25 -2.58 2.45
N ILE A 35 5.83 -3.27 1.39
CA ILE A 35 5.59 -4.72 1.43
C ILE A 35 6.93 -5.48 1.47
N CYS A 36 7.19 -6.19 2.56
CA CYS A 36 8.48 -6.84 2.84
C CYS A 36 9.07 -7.74 1.73
N PHE A 37 8.23 -8.31 0.86
CA PHE A 37 8.65 -9.23 -0.20
C PHE A 37 8.55 -8.63 -1.61
N VAL A 38 8.16 -7.37 -1.72
CA VAL A 38 8.09 -6.66 -3.00
C VAL A 38 9.32 -5.74 -3.09
N PRO A 39 10.21 -5.95 -4.07
CA PRO A 39 11.33 -5.06 -4.28
C PRO A 39 10.88 -3.72 -4.88
N ASP A 40 11.71 -2.70 -4.70
CA ASP A 40 11.65 -1.41 -5.40
C ASP A 40 10.38 -0.57 -5.19
N ASP A 41 9.59 -0.84 -4.14
CA ASP A 41 8.34 -0.14 -3.85
C ASP A 41 7.31 -0.19 -5.02
N ASP A 42 7.44 -1.21 -5.88
CA ASP A 42 6.62 -1.37 -7.08
C ASP A 42 5.67 -2.57 -6.95
N TYR A 43 4.76 -2.47 -5.98
CA TYR A 43 3.72 -3.51 -5.80
C TYR A 43 2.83 -3.64 -7.04
N ARG A 44 2.60 -2.55 -7.77
CA ARG A 44 1.78 -2.56 -8.99
C ARG A 44 2.45 -3.34 -10.11
N GLY A 45 3.74 -3.14 -10.33
CA GLY A 45 4.51 -3.92 -11.29
C GLY A 45 4.65 -5.38 -10.87
N PHE A 46 4.81 -5.66 -9.57
CA PHE A 46 4.75 -7.03 -9.05
C PHE A 46 3.42 -7.72 -9.40
N LEU A 47 2.29 -7.08 -9.09
CA LEU A 47 0.96 -7.62 -9.40
C LEU A 47 0.78 -7.77 -10.92
N ARG A 48 1.18 -6.80 -11.73
CA ARG A 48 1.06 -6.86 -13.20
C ARG A 48 1.83 -8.02 -13.82
N ARG A 49 2.99 -8.37 -13.27
CA ARG A 49 3.77 -9.54 -13.71
C ARG A 49 3.10 -10.85 -13.29
N ARG A 50 2.42 -10.87 -12.14
CA ARG A 50 1.83 -12.08 -11.55
C ARG A 50 0.44 -12.39 -12.10
N ASP A 51 -0.35 -11.36 -12.33
CA ASP A 51 -1.71 -11.39 -12.86
C ASP A 51 -2.00 -10.10 -13.65
N PRO A 52 -1.74 -10.10 -14.97
CA PRO A 52 -1.99 -8.95 -15.83
C PRO A 52 -3.47 -8.57 -15.94
N ASP A 53 -4.40 -9.52 -15.75
CA ASP A 53 -5.84 -9.30 -15.95
C ASP A 53 -6.44 -8.42 -14.84
N MET A 54 -5.76 -8.31 -13.70
CA MET A 54 -6.08 -7.34 -12.65
C MET A 54 -5.90 -5.87 -13.09
N PHE A 55 -5.18 -5.64 -14.20
CA PHE A 55 -4.90 -4.30 -14.73
C PHE A 55 -5.73 -3.92 -15.97
N ARG A 56 -6.90 -4.53 -16.14
CA ARG A 56 -7.84 -4.18 -17.22
C ARG A 56 -8.40 -2.76 -17.05
N PRO A 57 -8.26 -1.88 -18.06
CA PRO A 57 -8.82 -0.53 -17.98
C PRO A 57 -10.34 -0.52 -17.89
N GLY A 58 -10.89 0.48 -17.19
CA GLY A 58 -12.33 0.67 -17.03
C GLY A 58 -12.69 2.11 -16.68
N PRO A 59 -13.98 2.47 -16.70
CA PRO A 59 -14.40 3.85 -16.44
C PRO A 59 -14.26 4.19 -14.95
N ILE A 60 -13.83 5.43 -14.67
CA ILE A 60 -14.01 6.05 -13.35
C ILE A 60 -15.29 6.86 -13.43
N VAL A 61 -16.25 6.60 -12.53
CA VAL A 61 -17.54 7.29 -12.48
C VAL A 61 -17.69 8.10 -11.20
N ASP A 62 -18.44 9.20 -11.26
CA ASP A 62 -18.90 9.91 -10.07
C ASP A 62 -20.17 9.27 -9.46
N GLY A 63 -20.62 9.79 -8.32
CA GLY A 63 -21.83 9.30 -7.64
C GLY A 63 -23.14 9.51 -8.40
N GLU A 64 -23.10 10.25 -9.51
CA GLU A 64 -24.24 10.45 -10.43
C GLU A 64 -24.08 9.60 -11.71
N GLY A 65 -23.08 8.73 -11.76
CA GLY A 65 -22.79 7.85 -12.89
C GLY A 65 -22.08 8.52 -14.06
N ARG A 66 -21.62 9.77 -13.92
CA ARG A 66 -20.88 10.44 -15.00
C ARG A 66 -19.46 9.92 -15.07
N VAL A 67 -19.01 9.60 -16.28
CA VAL A 67 -17.63 9.18 -16.51
C VAL A 67 -16.70 10.38 -16.34
N LEU A 68 -15.77 10.27 -15.39
CA LEU A 68 -14.74 11.27 -15.10
C LEU A 68 -13.42 10.97 -15.84
N GLY A 69 -13.20 9.71 -16.23
CA GLY A 69 -12.00 9.25 -16.91
C GLY A 69 -11.91 7.73 -16.96
N THR A 70 -10.69 7.23 -17.15
CA THR A 70 -10.40 5.79 -17.26
C THR A 70 -9.30 5.40 -16.29
N HIS A 71 -9.54 4.36 -15.49
CA HIS A 71 -8.53 3.79 -14.60
C HIS A 71 -7.70 2.73 -15.35
N ALA A 72 -6.46 2.47 -14.91
CA ALA A 72 -5.56 1.49 -15.53
C ALA A 72 -5.66 0.09 -14.92
N GLY A 73 -6.85 -0.30 -14.44
CA GLY A 73 -7.05 -1.49 -13.60
C GLY A 73 -7.43 -1.20 -12.16
N ILE A 74 -8.45 -1.90 -11.66
CA ILE A 74 -8.99 -1.69 -10.31
C ILE A 74 -7.98 -2.02 -9.21
N ALA A 75 -7.02 -2.92 -9.46
CA ALA A 75 -5.96 -3.28 -8.52
C ALA A 75 -4.99 -2.13 -8.17
N GLY A 76 -5.00 -1.06 -8.97
CA GLY A 76 -4.23 0.15 -8.69
C GLY A 76 -4.86 1.07 -7.63
N TYR A 77 -6.05 0.74 -7.13
CA TYR A 77 -6.88 1.61 -6.31
C TYR A 77 -7.25 0.98 -4.98
N THR A 78 -7.49 1.82 -3.98
CA THR A 78 -7.98 1.41 -2.66
C THR A 78 -9.08 2.37 -2.24
N VAL A 79 -10.15 1.87 -1.60
CA VAL A 79 -11.19 2.73 -1.02
C VAL A 79 -10.55 3.72 -0.05
N GLY A 80 -10.91 5.00 -0.19
CA GLY A 80 -10.29 6.11 0.54
C GLY A 80 -9.04 6.71 -0.13
N GLN A 81 -8.55 6.15 -1.24
CA GLN A 81 -7.42 6.70 -1.96
C GLN A 81 -7.74 8.08 -2.56
N ARG A 82 -6.90 9.07 -2.24
CA ARG A 82 -6.99 10.45 -2.77
C ARG A 82 -6.05 10.71 -3.95
N ARG A 83 -4.84 10.17 -3.88
CA ARG A 83 -3.75 10.48 -4.83
C ARG A 83 -3.79 9.53 -6.02
N GLY A 84 -3.23 9.96 -7.15
CA GLY A 84 -3.06 9.08 -8.32
C GLY A 84 -4.36 8.71 -9.05
N LEU A 85 -5.43 9.49 -8.86
CA LEU A 85 -6.72 9.23 -9.53
C LEU A 85 -6.76 9.74 -10.97
N GLY A 86 -5.97 10.75 -11.33
CA GLY A 86 -5.90 11.31 -12.69
C GLY A 86 -7.13 12.12 -13.14
N VAL A 87 -8.16 12.25 -12.30
CA VAL A 87 -9.46 12.87 -12.65
C VAL A 87 -9.86 14.06 -11.77
N GLY A 88 -8.92 14.61 -11.00
CA GLY A 88 -9.19 15.71 -10.07
C GLY A 88 -9.45 17.05 -10.78
N GLN A 89 -10.72 17.39 -11.00
CA GLN A 89 -11.14 18.67 -11.60
C GLN A 89 -11.18 19.80 -10.55
N GLY A 90 -10.02 20.21 -10.02
CA GLY A 90 -9.92 21.36 -9.11
C GLY A 90 -10.42 21.13 -7.68
N ARG A 91 -10.88 19.92 -7.34
CA ARG A 91 -11.23 19.49 -5.98
C ARG A 91 -10.58 18.15 -5.63
N ALA A 92 -10.37 17.92 -4.34
CA ALA A 92 -9.94 16.61 -3.86
C ALA A 92 -11.06 15.57 -4.10
N LEU A 93 -10.73 14.49 -4.80
CA LEU A 93 -11.59 13.33 -4.99
C LEU A 93 -10.99 12.14 -4.24
N TYR A 94 -11.85 11.20 -3.89
CA TYR A 94 -11.50 9.96 -3.19
C TYR A 94 -12.23 8.79 -3.85
N VAL A 95 -11.59 7.62 -3.86
CA VAL A 95 -12.26 6.37 -4.25
C VAL A 95 -13.26 6.01 -3.16
N THR A 96 -14.54 5.94 -3.49
CA THR A 96 -15.61 5.54 -2.54
C THR A 96 -15.97 4.07 -2.68
N GLU A 97 -15.78 3.50 -3.87
CA GLU A 97 -16.18 2.14 -4.22
C GLU A 97 -15.25 1.59 -5.31
N ILE A 98 -15.13 0.26 -5.37
CA ILE A 98 -14.48 -0.48 -6.45
C ILE A 98 -15.44 -1.57 -6.89
N ASP A 99 -15.88 -1.50 -8.15
CA ASP A 99 -16.68 -2.53 -8.79
C ASP A 99 -15.76 -3.47 -9.60
N ALA A 100 -15.78 -4.76 -9.29
CA ALA A 100 -14.95 -5.76 -9.95
C ALA A 100 -15.63 -6.44 -11.15
N GLY A 101 -16.91 -6.11 -11.42
CA GLY A 101 -17.74 -6.79 -12.41
C GLY A 101 -18.41 -8.06 -11.86
#